data_AF-A0A2T1F259-F1
#
_entry.id   AF-A0A2T1F259-F1
#
_cell.length_a   1.000
_cell.length_b   1.000
_cell.length_c   1.000
_cell.angle_alpha   90.00
_cell.angle_beta   90.00
_cell.angle_gamma   90.00
#
_symmetry.space_group_name_H-M   'P 1'
#
loop_
_entity.id
_entity.type
_entity.pdbx_description
1 polymer ?
#
loop_
_entity_poly.entity_id
_entity_poly.type
_entity_poly.pdbx_seq_one_letter_code
_entity_poly.pdbx_strand_id
1 'polypeptide(L)'
;ACGADGVMIGSPFARAAEAPGRGFHWGMATPSPVLPRGTRIRVGTTGTVEQILRGPALLDDGTHNLLGALKTSMGTLGAKDIKEMQQVEVVIAPSLLTEGKVYQKAQQLGMGK
;
A
#
# COMPACT_ATOMS: atom_id res chain seq x y z
N ALA A 1 7.23 7.01 11.16
CA ALA A 1 7.72 6.10 12.20
C ALA A 1 9.21 5.80 12.01
N CYS A 2 9.63 4.92 11.09
CA CYS A 2 11.03 4.45 11.02
C CYS A 2 12.07 5.39 10.36
N GLY A 3 11.88 6.72 10.40
CA GLY A 3 12.90 7.68 9.96
C GLY A 3 12.92 8.10 8.47
N ALA A 4 12.09 7.53 7.60
CA ALA A 4 12.03 7.96 6.19
C ALA A 4 11.37 9.35 6.02
N ASP A 5 11.91 10.18 5.13
CA ASP A 5 11.31 11.48 4.73
C ASP A 5 10.38 11.37 3.51
N GLY A 6 10.44 10.25 2.79
CA GLY A 6 9.60 9.96 1.63
C GLY A 6 9.61 8.47 1.28
N VAL A 7 8.65 8.05 0.47
CA VAL A 7 8.50 6.64 0.04
C VAL A 7 8.32 6.53 -1.47
N MET A 8 8.92 5.50 -2.06
CA MET A 8 8.67 5.11 -3.44
C MET A 8 7.65 3.97 -3.47
N ILE A 9 6.61 4.12 -4.29
CA ILE A 9 5.48 3.19 -4.34
C ILE A 9 5.39 2.60 -5.75
N GLY A 10 5.51 1.28 -5.86
CA GLY A 10 5.43 0.56 -7.14
C GLY A 10 4.04 -0.06 -7.37
N SER A 11 3.81 -1.24 -6.79
CA SER A 11 2.63 -2.06 -7.10
C SER A 11 1.27 -1.39 -6.85
N PRO A 12 1.06 -0.51 -5.85
CA PRO A 12 -0.18 0.26 -5.74
C PRO A 12 -0.40 1.20 -6.94
N PHE A 13 0.60 1.98 -7.36
CA PHE A 13 0.44 2.88 -8.51
C PHE A 13 0.38 2.14 -9.85
N ALA A 14 0.92 0.92 -9.94
CA ALA A 14 0.73 0.08 -11.12
C ALA A 14 -0.73 -0.33 -11.36
N ARG A 15 -1.62 -0.16 -10.35
CA ARG A 15 -3.06 -0.37 -10.45
C ARG A 15 -3.83 0.87 -10.91
N ALA A 16 -3.15 1.99 -11.17
CA ALA A 16 -3.79 3.19 -11.68
C ALA A 16 -4.20 3.04 -13.16
N ALA A 17 -5.28 3.71 -13.57
CA ALA A 17 -5.74 3.75 -14.96
C ALA A 17 -4.68 4.37 -15.90
N GLU A 18 -3.90 5.30 -15.37
CA GLU A 18 -2.82 6.01 -16.05
C GLU A 18 -1.53 5.18 -16.11
N ALA A 19 -1.44 4.06 -15.37
CA ALA A 19 -0.23 3.25 -15.34
C ALA A 19 0.02 2.58 -16.70
N PRO A 20 1.21 2.72 -17.29
CA PRO A 20 1.50 2.20 -18.62
C PRO A 20 1.52 0.65 -18.66
N GLY A 21 1.60 0.01 -17.49
CA GLY A 21 1.58 -1.45 -17.35
C GLY A 21 0.23 -2.10 -17.65
N ARG A 22 -0.86 -1.33 -17.84
CA ARG A 22 -2.20 -1.82 -18.21
C ARG A 22 -2.68 -2.98 -17.32
N GLY A 23 -2.58 -2.80 -16.00
CA GLY A 23 -2.94 -3.79 -14.99
C GLY A 23 -1.88 -4.85 -14.69
N PHE A 24 -0.64 -4.64 -15.15
CA PHE A 24 0.53 -5.46 -14.81
C PHE A 24 1.62 -4.65 -14.11
N HIS A 25 2.37 -5.33 -13.26
CA HIS A 25 3.54 -4.80 -12.55
C HIS A 25 4.71 -5.79 -12.65
N TRP A 26 5.93 -5.29 -12.73
CA TRP A 26 7.15 -6.10 -12.78
C TRP A 26 8.33 -5.32 -12.21
N GLY A 27 9.35 -6.03 -11.71
CA GLY A 27 10.60 -5.41 -11.30
C GLY A 27 11.47 -5.04 -12.51
N MET A 28 12.26 -3.98 -12.41
CA MET A 28 13.15 -3.54 -13.51
C MET A 28 14.18 -4.60 -13.95
N ALA A 29 14.47 -5.59 -13.11
CA ALA A 29 15.35 -6.71 -13.45
C ALA A 29 14.67 -7.83 -14.28
N THR A 30 13.37 -7.71 -14.59
CA THR A 30 12.61 -8.74 -15.34
C THR A 30 13.16 -9.04 -16.75
N PRO A 31 13.54 -8.05 -17.60
CA PRO A 31 13.98 -8.33 -18.96
C PRO A 31 15.46 -8.71 -19.07
N SER A 32 16.18 -8.87 -17.95
CA SER A 32 17.61 -9.19 -17.98
C SER A 32 17.85 -10.56 -18.64
N PRO A 33 18.65 -10.65 -19.72
CA PRO A 33 18.90 -11.92 -20.41
C PRO A 33 19.82 -12.86 -19.62
N VAL A 34 20.62 -12.32 -18.69
CA VAL A 34 21.66 -13.07 -17.95
C VAL A 34 21.33 -13.22 -16.46
N LEU A 35 20.45 -12.37 -15.92
CA LEU A 35 20.10 -12.38 -14.50
C LEU A 35 18.63 -11.96 -14.31
N PRO A 36 17.65 -12.73 -14.84
CA PRO A 36 16.24 -12.44 -14.65
C PRO A 36 15.87 -12.62 -13.18
N ARG A 37 15.53 -11.51 -12.50
CA ARG A 37 15.18 -11.49 -11.06
C ARG A 37 13.82 -10.85 -10.78
N GLY A 38 13.01 -10.68 -11.82
CA GLY A 38 11.69 -10.08 -11.70
C GLY A 38 10.62 -10.96 -12.33
N THR A 39 9.42 -10.87 -11.77
CA THR A 39 8.24 -11.58 -12.27
C THR A 39 7.20 -10.55 -12.66
N ARG A 40 6.63 -10.70 -13.86
CA ARG A 40 5.46 -9.92 -14.27
C ARG A 40 4.22 -10.52 -13.60
N ILE A 41 3.52 -9.71 -12.83
CA ILE A 41 2.29 -10.09 -12.14
C ILE A 41 1.12 -9.25 -12.63
N ARG A 42 -0.08 -9.84 -12.65
CA ARG A 42 -1.32 -9.10 -12.89
C ARG A 42 -1.78 -8.50 -11.56
N VAL A 43 -1.89 -7.18 -11.52
CA VAL A 43 -2.37 -6.43 -10.35
C VAL A 43 -3.76 -5.83 -10.58
N GLY A 44 -4.22 -5.80 -11.83
CA GLY A 44 -5.49 -5.19 -12.22
C GLY A 44 -5.43 -3.66 -12.22
N THR A 45 -6.54 -3.03 -12.55
CA THR A 45 -6.73 -1.57 -12.47
C THR A 45 -7.86 -1.30 -11.47
N THR A 46 -7.61 -0.49 -10.44
CA THR A 46 -8.56 -0.26 -9.35
C THR A 46 -9.09 1.17 -9.28
N GLY A 47 -8.41 2.14 -9.91
CA GLY A 47 -8.82 3.54 -9.93
C GLY A 47 -7.85 4.43 -10.68
N THR A 48 -8.07 5.74 -10.63
CA THR A 48 -7.12 6.75 -11.13
C THR A 48 -5.97 6.95 -10.14
N VAL A 49 -4.87 7.57 -10.57
CA VAL A 49 -3.78 7.99 -9.66
C VAL A 49 -4.32 8.89 -8.55
N GLU A 50 -5.26 9.78 -8.88
CA GLU A 50 -5.90 10.66 -7.90
C GLU A 50 -6.66 9.87 -6.82
N GLN A 51 -7.47 8.88 -7.21
CA GLN A 51 -8.20 8.05 -6.26
C GLN A 51 -7.26 7.24 -5.36
N ILE A 52 -6.18 6.70 -5.93
CA ILE A 52 -5.19 5.94 -5.18
C ILE A 52 -4.44 6.84 -4.19
N LEU A 53 -3.99 8.02 -4.62
CA LEU A 53 -3.17 8.91 -3.79
C LEU A 53 -4.00 9.74 -2.82
N ARG A 54 -5.09 10.36 -3.28
CA ARG A 54 -5.86 11.40 -2.56
C ARG A 54 -7.29 11.00 -2.22
N GLY A 55 -7.79 9.92 -2.82
CA GLY A 55 -9.17 9.46 -2.63
C GLY A 55 -10.18 10.10 -3.61
N PRO A 56 -11.49 9.84 -3.43
CA PRO A 56 -12.05 9.01 -2.37
C PRO A 56 -11.62 7.54 -2.48
N ALA A 57 -11.57 6.86 -1.34
CA ALA A 57 -11.37 5.41 -1.33
C ALA A 57 -12.65 4.72 -1.82
N LEU A 58 -12.53 3.91 -2.87
CA LEU A 58 -13.62 3.08 -3.40
C LEU A 58 -13.49 1.61 -2.96
N LEU A 59 -12.38 1.27 -2.30
CA LEU A 59 -12.04 -0.03 -1.78
C LEU A 59 -11.78 0.08 -0.27
N ASP A 60 -12.02 -1.00 0.46
CA ASP A 60 -11.86 -1.11 1.91
C ASP A 60 -10.55 -1.81 2.33
N ASP A 61 -9.65 -2.07 1.37
CA ASP A 61 -8.39 -2.80 1.57
C ASP A 61 -7.17 -1.91 1.82
N GLY A 62 -7.36 -0.59 1.89
CA GLY A 62 -6.29 0.40 2.11
C GLY A 62 -5.42 0.68 0.88
N THR A 63 -5.81 0.20 -0.31
CA THR A 63 -5.06 0.48 -1.55
C THR A 63 -5.43 1.82 -2.20
N HIS A 64 -6.47 2.49 -1.73
CA HIS A 64 -6.87 3.83 -2.15
C HIS A 64 -6.73 4.86 -1.01
N ASN A 65 -6.68 6.15 -1.38
CA ASN A 65 -6.55 7.28 -0.46
C ASN A 65 -5.36 7.18 0.50
N LEU A 66 -4.16 6.94 -0.04
CA LEU A 66 -2.93 6.85 0.75
C LEU A 66 -2.64 8.11 1.58
N LEU A 67 -2.97 9.30 1.04
CA LEU A 67 -2.85 10.56 1.76
C LEU A 67 -3.80 10.63 2.95
N GLY A 68 -5.06 10.20 2.78
CA GLY A 68 -6.03 10.12 3.86
C GLY A 68 -5.56 9.15 4.94
N ALA A 69 -5.12 7.96 4.57
CA ALA A 69 -4.58 6.96 5.49
C ALA A 69 -3.40 7.50 6.31
N LEU A 70 -2.45 8.19 5.65
CA LEU A 70 -1.32 8.82 6.32
C LEU A 70 -1.78 9.91 7.30
N LYS A 71 -2.65 10.83 6.88
CA LYS A 71 -3.17 11.91 7.73
C LYS A 71 -3.96 11.38 8.92
N THR A 72 -4.80 10.36 8.71
CA THR A 72 -5.55 9.72 9.79
C THR A 72 -4.59 9.08 10.79
N SER A 73 -3.59 8.32 10.33
CA SER A 73 -2.59 7.72 11.21
C SER A 73 -1.81 8.78 12.01
N MET A 74 -1.36 9.84 11.34
CA MET A 74 -0.68 10.96 11.98
C MET A 74 -1.57 11.66 13.03
N GLY A 75 -2.85 11.91 12.71
CA GLY A 75 -3.81 12.48 13.65
C GLY A 75 -4.07 11.60 14.87
N THR A 76 -4.20 10.28 14.69
CA THR A 76 -4.37 9.33 15.81
C THR A 76 -3.14 9.28 16.72
N LEU A 77 -1.94 9.43 16.16
CA LEU A 77 -0.68 9.40 16.89
C LEU A 77 -0.27 10.77 17.46
N GLY A 78 -1.05 11.83 17.20
CA GLY A 78 -0.72 13.19 17.62
C GLY A 78 0.49 13.80 16.90
N ALA A 79 0.83 13.32 15.70
CA ALA A 79 1.91 13.85 14.89
C ALA A 79 1.39 14.87 13.86
N LYS A 80 1.87 16.11 13.95
CA LYS A 80 1.51 17.21 13.04
C LYS A 80 2.24 17.14 11.71
N ASP A 81 3.48 16.65 11.70
CA ASP A 81 4.32 16.58 10.51
C ASP A 81 5.14 15.28 10.46
N ILE A 82 5.93 15.14 9.39
CA ILE A 82 6.75 13.94 9.16
C ILE A 82 7.84 13.81 10.22
N LYS A 83 8.39 14.91 10.76
CA LYS A 83 9.43 14.87 11.79
C LYS A 83 8.85 14.37 13.11
N GLU A 84 7.69 14.84 13.52
CA GLU A 84 6.98 14.31 14.68
C GLU A 84 6.58 12.83 14.45
N MET A 85 6.12 12.48 13.25
CA MET A 85 5.79 11.09 12.90
C MET A 85 7.02 10.17 12.93
N GLN A 86 8.25 10.68 12.82
CA GLN A 86 9.48 9.91 12.98
C GLN A 86 9.86 9.66 14.45
N GLN A 87 9.23 10.36 15.41
CA GLN A 87 9.49 10.23 16.86
C GLN A 87 8.45 9.37 17.60
N VAL A 88 7.38 8.94 16.93
CA VAL A 88 6.33 8.10 17.54
C VAL A 88 6.89 6.76 18.01
N GLU A 89 6.30 6.21 19.08
CA GLU A 89 6.65 4.88 19.57
C GLU A 89 6.27 3.80 18.53
N VAL A 90 7.16 2.82 18.34
CA VAL A 90 6.94 1.70 17.43
C VAL A 90 6.83 0.42 18.25
N VAL A 91 5.65 -0.21 18.20
CA VAL A 91 5.40 -1.50 18.83
C VAL A 91 5.58 -2.62 17.82
N ILE A 92 6.35 -3.66 18.18
CA ILE A 92 6.49 -4.88 17.37
C ILE A 92 5.46 -5.89 17.87
N ALA A 93 4.44 -6.17 17.07
CA ALA A 93 3.36 -7.09 17.40
C ALA A 93 3.25 -8.23 16.36
N PRO A 94 3.99 -9.34 16.52
CA PRO A 94 4.02 -10.43 15.54
C PRO A 94 2.65 -11.08 15.26
N SER A 95 1.77 -11.12 16.27
CA SER A 95 0.43 -11.72 16.16
C SER A 95 -0.56 -10.91 15.34
N LEU A 96 -0.28 -9.62 15.07
CA LEU A 96 -1.21 -8.70 14.41
C LEU A 96 -1.57 -9.12 12.98
N LEU A 97 -0.69 -9.90 12.33
CA LEU A 97 -0.96 -10.47 11.00
C LEU A 97 -2.00 -11.60 11.02
N THR A 98 -2.20 -12.24 12.16
CA THR A 98 -3.07 -13.41 12.31
C THR A 98 -4.33 -13.11 13.11
N GLU A 99 -4.22 -12.24 14.11
CA GLU A 99 -5.31 -11.93 15.03
C GLU A 99 -6.44 -11.20 14.30
N GLY A 100 -7.67 -11.72 14.39
CA GLY A 100 -8.84 -11.21 13.65
C GLY A 100 -8.85 -11.54 12.14
N LYS A 101 -7.68 -11.67 11.50
CA LYS A 101 -7.55 -11.99 10.07
C LYS A 101 -8.02 -13.40 9.70
N VAL A 102 -7.93 -14.35 10.64
CA VAL A 102 -8.51 -15.69 10.47
C VAL A 102 -10.02 -15.61 10.25
N TYR A 103 -10.73 -14.80 11.03
CA TYR A 103 -12.17 -14.60 10.88
C TYR A 103 -12.51 -13.85 9.58
N GLN A 104 -11.72 -12.84 9.20
CA GLN A 104 -11.90 -12.12 7.92
C GLN A 104 -11.79 -13.06 6.72
N LYS A 105 -10.79 -13.95 6.70
CA LYS A 105 -10.62 -14.94 5.63
C LYS A 105 -11.70 -16.01 5.64
N ALA A 106 -12.03 -16.55 6.81
CA ALA A 106 -13.04 -17.60 6.93
C ALA A 106 -14.43 -17.12 6.47
N GLN A 107 -14.72 -15.83 6.61
CA GLN A 107 -16.00 -15.23 6.27
C GLN A 107 -15.98 -14.42 4.96
N GLN A 108 -14.84 -14.34 4.26
CA GLN A 108 -14.67 -13.50 3.07
C GLN A 108 -15.10 -12.04 3.30
N LEU A 109 -14.53 -11.41 4.33
CA LEU A 109 -14.85 -10.03 4.74
C LEU A 109 -13.64 -9.11 4.60
N GLY A 110 -13.88 -7.86 4.21
CA GLY A 110 -12.85 -6.82 4.04
C GLY A 110 -11.66 -7.30 3.20
N MET A 111 -10.44 -7.18 3.76
CA MET A 111 -9.19 -7.64 3.13
C MET A 111 -9.05 -9.18 2.98
N GLY A 112 -10.01 -9.96 3.47
CA GLY A 112 -10.04 -11.43 3.38
C GLY A 112 -10.98 -11.98 2.30
N LYS A 113 -11.52 -11.11 1.44
CA LYS A 113 -12.27 -11.48 0.23
C LYS A 113 -11.37 -12.02 -0.87
#